data_AF-A0A943XQ67-F1
#
_entry.id   AF-A0A943XQ67-F1
#
_cell.length_a   1.000
_cell.length_b   1.000
_cell.length_c   1.000
_cell.angle_alpha   90.00
_cell.angle_beta   90.00
_cell.angle_gamma   90.00
#
_symmetry.space_group_name_H-M   'P 1'
#
loop_
_entity.id
_entity.type
_entity.pdbx_description
1 polymer ?
#
loop_
_entity_poly.entity_id
_entity_poly.type
_entity_poly.pdbx_seq_one_letter_code
_entity_poly.pdbx_strand_id
1 'polypeptide(L)'
;MDKKERTKKPMKKGAKWALVIFIWGFSAYFLVALSGFIAATVSAKDAKSVWVDWQNEYVALLEQRYAADENFSKVNDEVFLTRTDMAEVLGAKLNEIRYIASHNSYKTGLTPETKYFYHGPLAAIMGKQYDYIFDTITEQLNAGIRSIELDANKVKTADGFRIECLHSDMLETNSTMIDFDKGLKEIRMWMDRNENALPIIVLVEPKGGKKFDLEAFDKFDEMLFNNFGEKLVTPKKLLDAAGVSDFDEFRAKNAYPTVESLKGKIIFLLHEKDSLETYMQRDPDMQKSAMNIALDYNTVQKKGKDYSRFSFTVVLNNPTKHKDRISEAINRDNFMVRTRLDRYAVVKDHWYKNGIESGANILSTDYTPHAKERIMEYPTKGKWTDTYYAILYEADKTVTLRGK
;
A
#
# COMPACT_ATOMS: atom_id res chain seq x y z
N MET A 1 -23.39 24.72 59.77
CA MET A 1 -22.74 24.17 58.57
C MET A 1 -23.48 24.77 57.37
N ASP A 2 -23.10 25.97 56.96
CA ASP A 2 -23.92 26.79 56.05
C ASP A 2 -23.40 26.67 54.62
N LYS A 3 -24.22 26.10 53.72
CA LYS A 3 -23.88 25.90 52.32
C LYS A 3 -23.96 27.26 51.61
N LYS A 4 -22.81 27.86 51.29
CA LYS A 4 -22.74 29.01 50.39
C LYS A 4 -23.36 28.67 49.03
N GLU A 5 -24.57 29.17 48.81
CA GLU A 5 -25.24 29.18 47.52
C GLU A 5 -24.42 30.07 46.55
N ARG A 6 -23.75 29.45 45.57
CA ARG A 6 -23.06 30.18 44.50
C ARG A 6 -24.10 30.76 43.55
N THR A 7 -24.45 32.03 43.73
CA THR A 7 -25.22 32.81 42.76
C THR A 7 -24.41 32.98 41.47
N LYS A 8 -24.86 32.36 40.37
CA LYS A 8 -24.25 32.53 39.04
C LYS A 8 -24.49 33.97 38.59
N LYS A 9 -23.43 34.79 38.51
CA LYS A 9 -23.52 36.15 37.96
C LYS A 9 -24.10 36.12 36.54
N PRO A 10 -25.05 37.01 36.19
CA PRO A 10 -25.64 37.05 34.86
C PRO A 10 -24.57 37.43 33.83
N MET A 11 -24.53 36.67 32.73
CA MET A 11 -23.57 36.86 31.64
C MET A 11 -23.74 38.26 31.03
N LYS A 12 -22.63 39.04 30.95
CA LYS A 12 -22.63 40.41 30.39
C LYS A 12 -23.25 40.41 28.99
N LYS A 13 -24.03 41.43 28.62
CA LYS A 13 -24.75 41.50 27.32
C LYS A 13 -23.84 41.20 26.10
N GLY A 14 -22.59 41.65 26.11
CA GLY A 14 -21.62 41.35 25.05
C GLY A 14 -21.27 39.86 24.94
N ALA A 15 -21.18 39.14 26.06
CA ALA A 15 -20.94 37.69 26.06
C ALA A 15 -22.16 36.90 25.57
N LYS A 16 -23.39 37.41 25.74
CA LYS A 16 -24.60 36.81 25.14
C LYS A 16 -24.59 36.91 23.62
N TRP A 17 -24.27 38.07 23.06
CA TRP A 17 -24.18 38.24 21.60
C TRP A 17 -23.04 37.45 20.97
N ALA A 18 -21.88 37.39 21.63
CA ALA A 18 -20.77 36.54 21.19
C ALA A 18 -21.18 35.05 21.13
N LEU A 19 -21.92 34.56 22.14
CA LEU A 19 -22.43 33.19 22.15
C LEU A 19 -23.44 32.94 21.02
N VAL A 20 -24.34 33.88 20.74
CA VAL A 20 -25.31 33.76 19.64
C VAL A 20 -24.59 33.70 18.28
N ILE A 21 -23.63 34.60 18.04
CA ILE A 21 -22.84 34.60 16.80
C ILE A 21 -22.07 33.29 16.65
N PHE A 22 -21.47 32.80 17.74
CA PHE A 22 -20.78 31.51 17.74
C PHE A 22 -21.71 30.35 17.39
N ILE A 23 -22.89 30.26 18.01
CA ILE A 23 -23.87 29.19 17.74
C ILE A 23 -24.33 29.25 16.28
N TRP A 24 -24.61 30.44 15.75
CA TRP A 24 -25.02 30.62 14.36
C TRP A 24 -23.92 30.24 13.38
N GLY A 25 -22.69 30.73 13.59
CA GLY A 25 -21.53 30.39 12.76
C GLY A 25 -21.23 28.89 12.80
N PHE A 26 -21.27 28.28 13.99
CA PHE A 26 -21.09 26.84 14.15
C PHE A 26 -22.20 26.04 13.47
N SER A 27 -23.46 26.44 13.62
CA SER A 27 -24.60 25.76 12.98
C SER A 27 -24.52 25.85 11.47
N ALA A 28 -24.19 27.03 10.92
CA ALA A 28 -24.01 27.22 9.49
C ALA A 28 -22.86 26.35 8.95
N TYR A 29 -21.71 26.36 9.65
CA TYR A 29 -20.58 25.50 9.31
C TYR A 29 -20.95 24.01 9.37
N PHE A 30 -21.65 23.59 10.41
CA PHE A 30 -22.10 22.20 10.58
C PHE A 30 -23.02 21.77 9.42
N LEU A 31 -23.96 22.61 9.01
CA LEU A 31 -24.84 22.31 7.87
C LEU A 31 -24.07 22.19 6.54
N VAL A 32 -23.08 23.06 6.32
CA VAL A 32 -22.20 22.97 5.14
C VAL A 32 -21.37 21.68 5.17
N ALA A 33 -20.79 21.34 6.33
CA ALA A 33 -20.03 20.11 6.51
C ALA A 33 -20.91 18.87 6.31
N LEU A 34 -22.11 18.84 6.88
CA LEU A 34 -23.05 17.73 6.73
C LEU A 34 -23.50 17.57 5.26
N SER A 35 -23.82 18.67 4.59
CA SER A 35 -24.21 18.66 3.17
C SER A 35 -23.07 18.17 2.28
N GLY A 36 -21.84 18.65 2.52
CA GLY A 36 -20.64 18.19 1.82
C GLY A 36 -20.36 16.71 2.06
N PHE A 37 -20.53 16.22 3.29
CA PHE A 37 -20.37 14.80 3.62
C PHE A 37 -21.37 13.91 2.89
N ILE A 38 -22.65 14.31 2.87
CA ILE A 38 -23.71 13.55 2.17
C ILE A 38 -23.41 13.50 0.66
N ALA A 39 -23.09 14.64 0.05
CA ALA A 39 -22.76 14.71 -1.37
C ALA A 39 -21.52 13.85 -1.72
N ALA A 40 -20.47 13.93 -0.90
CA ALA A 40 -19.26 13.13 -1.06
C ALA A 40 -19.55 11.63 -0.97
N THR A 41 -20.36 11.20 -0.01
CA THR A 41 -20.72 9.78 0.19
C THR A 41 -21.54 9.24 -0.99
N VAL A 42 -22.53 10.00 -1.48
CA VAL A 42 -23.34 9.60 -2.64
C VAL A 42 -22.46 9.48 -3.88
N SER A 43 -21.66 10.52 -4.16
CA SER A 43 -20.74 10.54 -5.30
C SER A 43 -19.72 9.40 -5.24
N ALA A 44 -19.16 9.10 -4.07
CA ALA A 44 -18.24 7.98 -3.89
C ALA A 44 -18.94 6.62 -4.18
N LYS A 45 -20.19 6.44 -3.72
CA LYS A 45 -20.95 5.22 -4.00
C LYS A 45 -21.21 5.05 -5.51
N ASP A 46 -21.58 6.12 -6.19
CA ASP A 46 -21.82 6.11 -7.64
C ASP A 46 -20.51 5.81 -8.40
N ALA A 47 -19.43 6.51 -8.05
CA ALA A 47 -18.11 6.29 -8.63
C ALA A 47 -17.64 4.84 -8.45
N LYS A 48 -17.90 4.21 -7.30
CA LYS A 48 -17.56 2.80 -7.07
C LYS A 48 -18.17 1.89 -8.12
N SER A 49 -19.45 2.08 -8.45
CA SER A 49 -20.13 1.26 -9.46
C SER A 49 -19.51 1.43 -10.84
N VAL A 50 -19.21 2.67 -11.23
CA VAL A 50 -18.55 2.99 -12.50
C VAL A 50 -17.16 2.35 -12.58
N TRP A 51 -16.39 2.37 -11.49
CA TRP A 51 -15.07 1.72 -11.44
C TRP A 51 -15.14 0.20 -11.47
N VAL A 52 -16.19 -0.42 -10.91
CA VAL A 52 -16.42 -1.86 -11.05
C VAL A 52 -16.65 -2.23 -12.51
N ASP A 53 -17.51 -1.48 -13.21
CA ASP A 53 -17.79 -1.72 -14.62
C ASP A 53 -16.55 -1.49 -15.48
N TRP A 54 -15.83 -0.39 -15.23
CA TRP A 54 -14.55 -0.10 -15.87
C TRP A 54 -13.52 -1.23 -15.66
N GLN A 55 -13.39 -1.76 -14.44
CA GLN A 55 -12.44 -2.86 -14.17
C GLN A 55 -12.82 -4.13 -14.93
N ASN A 56 -14.11 -4.43 -15.08
CA ASN A 56 -14.56 -5.58 -15.86
C ASN A 56 -14.16 -5.43 -17.34
N GLU A 57 -14.40 -4.25 -17.93
CA GLU A 57 -14.01 -3.94 -19.31
C GLU A 57 -12.49 -3.98 -19.49
N TYR A 58 -11.76 -3.40 -18.55
CA TYR A 58 -10.30 -3.34 -18.56
C TYR A 58 -9.67 -4.74 -18.49
N VAL A 59 -10.15 -5.62 -17.60
CA VAL A 59 -9.65 -6.99 -17.51
C VAL A 59 -9.94 -7.78 -18.79
N ALA A 60 -11.14 -7.62 -19.38
CA ALA A 60 -11.47 -8.26 -20.65
C ALA A 60 -10.57 -7.76 -21.80
N LEU A 61 -10.28 -6.45 -21.83
CA LEU A 61 -9.34 -5.85 -22.76
C LEU A 61 -7.93 -6.42 -22.59
N LEU A 62 -7.44 -6.54 -21.35
CA LEU A 62 -6.13 -7.14 -21.08
C LEU A 62 -6.07 -8.59 -21.56
N GLU A 63 -7.09 -9.41 -21.27
CA GLU A 63 -7.14 -10.80 -21.75
C GLU A 63 -7.04 -10.86 -23.28
N GLN A 64 -7.80 -10.02 -23.97
CA GLN A 64 -7.75 -9.94 -25.43
C GLN A 64 -6.35 -9.52 -25.92
N ARG A 65 -5.75 -8.48 -25.34
CA ARG A 65 -4.46 -7.95 -25.79
C ARG A 65 -3.30 -8.91 -25.50
N TYR A 66 -3.26 -9.53 -24.32
CA TYR A 66 -2.27 -10.55 -24.01
C TYR A 66 -2.40 -11.79 -24.91
N ALA A 67 -3.62 -12.20 -25.25
CA ALA A 67 -3.85 -13.31 -26.17
C ALA A 67 -3.43 -13.00 -27.62
N ALA A 68 -3.59 -11.74 -28.07
CA ALA A 68 -3.27 -11.31 -29.42
C ALA A 68 -1.79 -10.92 -29.64
N ASP A 69 -1.00 -10.81 -28.57
CA ASP A 69 0.37 -10.25 -28.58
C ASP A 69 0.45 -8.82 -29.19
N GLU A 70 -0.66 -8.07 -29.14
CA GLU A 70 -0.78 -6.74 -29.72
C GLU A 70 -0.20 -5.66 -28.79
N ASN A 71 0.83 -4.94 -29.25
CA ASN A 71 1.39 -3.75 -28.58
C ASN A 71 1.83 -3.95 -27.10
N PHE A 72 2.10 -5.18 -26.67
CA PHE A 72 2.63 -5.50 -25.35
C PHE A 72 4.01 -6.15 -25.44
N SER A 73 5.04 -5.30 -25.62
CA SER A 73 6.43 -5.73 -25.53
C SER A 73 6.74 -6.25 -24.13
N LYS A 74 7.50 -7.36 -24.04
CA LYS A 74 8.06 -7.82 -22.76
C LYS A 74 8.89 -6.70 -22.14
N VAL A 75 8.75 -6.54 -20.84
CA VAL A 75 9.47 -5.52 -20.08
C VAL A 75 10.93 -5.94 -19.94
N ASN A 76 11.86 -5.03 -20.25
CA ASN A 76 13.28 -5.21 -19.99
C ASN A 76 13.65 -4.52 -18.67
N ASP A 77 13.91 -5.29 -17.62
CA ASP A 77 14.25 -4.75 -16.30
C ASP A 77 15.57 -3.95 -16.25
N GLU A 78 16.50 -4.20 -17.19
CA GLU A 78 17.77 -3.47 -17.27
C GLU A 78 17.58 -1.95 -17.31
N VAL A 79 16.50 -1.49 -17.96
CA VAL A 79 16.27 -0.06 -18.16
C VAL A 79 15.89 0.65 -16.87
N PHE A 80 15.46 -0.07 -15.84
CA PHE A 80 15.06 0.51 -14.55
C PHE A 80 16.17 0.49 -13.50
N LEU A 81 17.31 -0.12 -13.81
CA LEU A 81 18.46 -0.16 -12.90
C LEU A 81 19.19 1.18 -12.87
N THR A 82 19.63 1.57 -11.68
CA THR A 82 20.55 2.69 -11.46
C THR A 82 21.76 2.28 -10.64
N ARG A 83 22.94 2.75 -11.05
CA ARG A 83 24.23 2.55 -10.37
C ARG A 83 24.60 1.08 -10.11
N THR A 84 24.07 0.18 -10.93
CA THR A 84 24.31 -1.26 -10.93
C THR A 84 23.95 -1.85 -12.31
N ASP A 85 24.25 -3.12 -12.53
CA ASP A 85 23.86 -3.89 -13.72
C ASP A 85 23.06 -5.15 -13.36
N MET A 86 22.46 -5.81 -14.35
CA MET A 86 21.62 -6.99 -14.08
C MET A 86 22.39 -8.16 -13.52
N ALA A 87 23.67 -8.34 -13.85
CA ALA A 87 24.45 -9.45 -13.31
C ALA A 87 24.68 -9.25 -11.80
N GLU A 88 25.03 -8.03 -11.38
CA GLU A 88 25.10 -7.66 -9.96
C GLU A 88 23.73 -7.85 -9.26
N VAL A 89 22.64 -7.38 -9.88
CA VAL A 89 21.29 -7.50 -9.31
C VAL A 89 20.87 -8.97 -9.14
N LEU A 90 21.07 -9.81 -10.16
CA LEU A 90 20.67 -11.22 -10.13
C LEU A 90 21.49 -12.02 -9.10
N GLY A 91 22.77 -11.68 -8.94
CA GLY A 91 23.65 -12.29 -7.93
C GLY A 91 23.38 -11.85 -6.50
N ALA A 92 22.75 -10.70 -6.30
CA ALA A 92 22.41 -10.17 -4.98
C ALA A 92 21.30 -10.98 -4.30
N LYS A 93 21.27 -10.95 -2.97
CA LYS A 93 20.16 -11.50 -2.18
C LYS A 93 18.98 -10.54 -2.14
N LEU A 94 17.79 -11.08 -1.87
CA LEU A 94 16.56 -10.29 -1.76
C LEU A 94 16.65 -9.15 -0.73
N ASN A 95 17.41 -9.31 0.37
CA ASN A 95 17.62 -8.24 1.35
C ASN A 95 18.69 -7.21 0.95
N GLU A 96 19.29 -7.34 -0.23
CA GLU A 96 20.31 -6.43 -0.76
C GLU A 96 19.76 -5.58 -1.91
N ILE A 97 18.61 -5.93 -2.49
CA ILE A 97 17.95 -5.12 -3.51
C ILE A 97 17.10 -4.01 -2.88
N ARG A 98 16.95 -2.91 -3.61
CA ARG A 98 16.11 -1.78 -3.25
C ARG A 98 15.14 -1.44 -4.38
N TYR A 99 13.90 -1.18 -4.02
CA TYR A 99 12.81 -0.82 -4.92
C TYR A 99 12.19 0.51 -4.53
N ILE A 100 11.87 1.31 -5.55
CA ILE A 100 10.77 2.27 -5.45
C ILE A 100 9.45 1.49 -5.42
N ALA A 101 8.56 1.88 -4.51
CA ALA A 101 7.25 1.28 -4.33
C ALA A 101 6.14 2.33 -4.39
N SER A 102 4.98 1.99 -4.95
CA SER A 102 3.78 2.82 -4.84
C SER A 102 3.01 2.52 -3.56
N HIS A 103 2.49 3.56 -2.92
CA HIS A 103 1.57 3.45 -1.77
C HIS A 103 0.12 3.47 -2.26
N ASN A 104 -0.75 2.58 -1.78
CA ASN A 104 -2.15 2.48 -2.24
C ASN A 104 -2.25 2.47 -3.77
N SER A 105 -1.50 1.56 -4.39
CA SER A 105 -1.18 1.53 -5.82
C SER A 105 -2.40 1.45 -6.74
N TYR A 106 -3.57 1.11 -6.20
CA TYR A 106 -4.84 1.02 -6.91
C TYR A 106 -5.56 2.38 -7.04
N LYS A 107 -5.18 3.40 -6.27
CA LYS A 107 -5.96 4.62 -6.08
C LYS A 107 -5.89 5.55 -7.29
N THR A 108 -7.05 6.07 -7.72
CA THR A 108 -7.18 7.04 -8.82
C THR A 108 -7.84 8.35 -8.37
N GLY A 109 -7.33 8.90 -7.25
CA GLY A 109 -7.75 10.20 -6.72
C GLY A 109 -9.07 10.15 -5.93
N LEU A 110 -9.83 11.23 -6.03
CA LEU A 110 -11.10 11.46 -5.32
C LEU A 110 -12.18 11.90 -6.31
N THR A 111 -13.44 11.68 -5.95
CA THR A 111 -14.55 12.32 -6.67
C THR A 111 -14.54 13.84 -6.45
N PRO A 112 -15.13 14.65 -7.35
CA PRO A 112 -15.20 16.10 -7.18
C PRO A 112 -15.83 16.52 -5.85
N GLU A 113 -16.86 15.82 -5.40
CA GLU A 113 -17.59 16.08 -4.16
C GLU A 113 -16.75 15.70 -2.94
N THR A 114 -16.07 14.54 -2.95
CA THR A 114 -15.13 14.19 -1.87
C THR A 114 -13.99 15.20 -1.80
N LYS A 115 -13.45 15.62 -2.95
CA LYS A 115 -12.40 16.64 -3.01
C LYS A 115 -12.87 17.96 -2.42
N TYR A 116 -14.08 18.42 -2.79
CA TYR A 116 -14.69 19.60 -2.19
C TYR A 116 -14.83 19.46 -0.67
N PHE A 117 -15.33 18.32 -0.20
CA PHE A 117 -15.51 18.06 1.22
C PHE A 117 -14.17 18.08 1.99
N TYR A 118 -13.14 17.45 1.44
CA TYR A 118 -11.79 17.39 2.03
C TYR A 118 -11.08 18.75 2.00
N HIS A 119 -11.24 19.53 0.93
CA HIS A 119 -10.54 20.81 0.74
C HIS A 119 -11.29 22.01 1.30
N GLY A 120 -12.58 21.86 1.61
CA GLY A 120 -13.42 22.88 2.21
C GLY A 120 -13.71 22.54 3.68
N PRO A 121 -14.87 21.93 3.99
CA PRO A 121 -15.25 21.63 5.37
C PRO A 121 -14.24 20.83 6.21
N LEU A 122 -13.40 19.99 5.60
CA LEU A 122 -12.37 19.24 6.32
C LEU A 122 -10.94 19.69 6.02
N ALA A 123 -10.74 20.88 5.43
CA ALA A 123 -9.42 21.35 4.99
C ALA A 123 -8.33 21.29 6.07
N ALA A 124 -8.69 21.62 7.31
CA ALA A 124 -7.77 21.67 8.44
C ALA A 124 -7.26 20.28 8.89
N ILE A 125 -7.99 19.21 8.54
CA ILE A 125 -7.69 17.84 8.97
C ILE A 125 -7.23 16.99 7.78
N MET A 126 -7.93 17.10 6.65
CA MET A 126 -7.73 16.27 5.46
C MET A 126 -6.94 17.00 4.38
N GLY A 127 -7.36 18.20 3.97
CA GLY A 127 -6.68 18.96 2.92
C GLY A 127 -6.44 18.13 1.65
N LYS A 128 -5.19 18.15 1.13
CA LYS A 128 -4.79 17.44 -0.09
C LYS A 128 -4.19 16.05 0.15
N GLN A 129 -4.31 15.51 1.36
CA GLN A 129 -3.59 14.30 1.79
C GLN A 129 -3.87 13.06 0.91
N TYR A 130 -5.00 13.05 0.19
CA TYR A 130 -5.52 11.91 -0.57
C TYR A 130 -5.72 12.23 -2.06
N ASP A 131 -5.12 13.31 -2.56
CA ASP A 131 -5.28 13.77 -3.95
C ASP A 131 -4.41 12.99 -4.96
N TYR A 132 -3.58 12.06 -4.50
CA TYR A 132 -2.65 11.28 -5.34
C TYR A 132 -3.38 10.24 -6.20
N ILE A 133 -2.77 9.93 -7.35
CA ILE A 133 -3.33 9.09 -8.43
C ILE A 133 -2.23 8.16 -8.92
N PHE A 134 -2.58 6.91 -9.20
CA PHE A 134 -1.70 5.95 -9.86
C PHE A 134 -2.29 5.47 -11.19
N ASP A 135 -1.39 4.93 -12.00
CA ASP A 135 -1.70 4.10 -13.16
C ASP A 135 -2.29 2.75 -12.75
N THR A 136 -2.77 1.96 -13.71
CA THR A 136 -3.14 0.55 -13.47
C THR A 136 -1.94 -0.24 -12.95
N ILE A 137 -2.18 -1.41 -12.36
CA ILE A 137 -1.08 -2.23 -11.86
C ILE A 137 -0.17 -2.67 -13.02
N THR A 138 -0.74 -3.06 -14.16
CA THR A 138 -0.01 -3.39 -15.39
C THR A 138 0.91 -2.24 -15.83
N GLU A 139 0.39 -1.02 -15.86
CA GLU A 139 1.16 0.17 -16.27
C GLU A 139 2.28 0.50 -15.28
N GLN A 140 2.03 0.39 -13.97
CA GLN A 140 3.07 0.56 -12.96
C GLN A 140 4.19 -0.49 -13.11
N LEU A 141 3.83 -1.75 -13.35
CA LEU A 141 4.79 -2.82 -13.60
C LEU A 141 5.58 -2.57 -14.92
N ASN A 142 4.92 -2.04 -15.96
CA ASN A 142 5.58 -1.62 -17.19
C ASN A 142 6.53 -0.42 -16.98
N ALA A 143 6.26 0.43 -15.99
CA ALA A 143 7.12 1.55 -15.59
C ALA A 143 8.22 1.16 -14.59
N GLY A 144 8.43 -0.14 -14.35
CA GLY A 144 9.52 -0.65 -13.52
C GLY A 144 9.19 -0.73 -12.03
N ILE A 145 7.97 -0.43 -11.59
CA ILE A 145 7.59 -0.66 -10.19
C ILE A 145 7.59 -2.16 -9.92
N ARG A 146 8.30 -2.60 -8.88
CA ARG A 146 8.36 -4.00 -8.44
C ARG A 146 7.88 -4.17 -7.01
N SER A 147 7.39 -3.10 -6.38
CA SER A 147 6.69 -3.20 -5.11
C SER A 147 5.48 -2.29 -5.04
N ILE A 148 4.34 -2.83 -4.62
CA ILE A 148 3.04 -2.16 -4.59
C ILE A 148 2.34 -2.39 -3.26
N GLU A 149 1.38 -1.54 -2.93
CA GLU A 149 0.59 -1.61 -1.68
C GLU A 149 -0.91 -1.64 -2.00
N LEU A 150 -1.60 -2.66 -1.47
CA LEU A 150 -3.01 -2.96 -1.72
C LEU A 150 -3.78 -3.05 -0.41
N ASP A 151 -4.95 -2.41 -0.33
CA ASP A 151 -5.81 -2.46 0.85
C ASP A 151 -6.87 -3.56 0.68
N ALA A 152 -7.03 -4.47 1.63
CA ALA A 152 -8.00 -5.57 1.51
C ALA A 152 -9.19 -5.35 2.47
N ASN A 153 -10.40 -5.17 1.93
CA ASN A 153 -11.61 -4.94 2.71
C ASN A 153 -12.56 -6.14 2.60
N LYS A 154 -12.97 -6.74 3.73
CA LYS A 154 -14.09 -7.71 3.76
C LYS A 154 -15.41 -6.96 3.61
N VAL A 155 -16.10 -7.15 2.49
CA VAL A 155 -17.38 -6.47 2.18
C VAL A 155 -18.50 -7.50 2.06
N LYS A 156 -19.56 -7.31 2.83
CA LYS A 156 -20.74 -8.18 2.82
C LYS A 156 -21.47 -8.08 1.47
N THR A 157 -21.92 -9.22 0.96
CA THR A 157 -22.74 -9.35 -0.25
C THR A 157 -24.04 -10.10 0.09
N ALA A 158 -24.93 -10.28 -0.89
CA ALA A 158 -26.15 -11.06 -0.70
C ALA A 158 -25.86 -12.54 -0.34
N ASP A 159 -24.82 -13.10 -0.95
CA ASP A 159 -24.48 -14.53 -0.88
C ASP A 159 -23.27 -14.83 0.02
N GLY A 160 -22.83 -13.85 0.83
CA GLY A 160 -21.67 -14.00 1.73
C GLY A 160 -20.87 -12.71 1.83
N PHE A 161 -19.62 -12.75 1.39
CA PHE A 161 -18.75 -11.59 1.31
C PHE A 161 -17.82 -11.68 0.09
N ARG A 162 -17.21 -10.55 -0.24
CA ARG A 162 -16.10 -10.45 -1.19
C ARG A 162 -14.99 -9.59 -0.59
N ILE A 163 -13.82 -9.61 -1.23
CA ILE A 163 -12.69 -8.78 -0.85
C ILE A 163 -12.55 -7.66 -1.88
N GLU A 164 -12.50 -6.42 -1.42
CA GLU A 164 -12.38 -5.24 -2.28
C GLU A 164 -11.11 -4.43 -1.99
N CYS A 165 -10.52 -3.81 -3.02
CA CYS A 165 -9.36 -2.95 -2.89
C CYS A 165 -9.69 -1.45 -2.89
N LEU A 166 -9.78 -0.88 -1.69
CA LEU A 166 -10.22 0.50 -1.43
C LEU A 166 -9.57 1.06 -0.15
N HIS A 167 -9.28 2.36 -0.17
CA HIS A 167 -8.76 3.05 1.02
C HIS A 167 -9.87 3.28 2.04
N SER A 168 -11.03 3.71 1.53
CA SER A 168 -12.27 3.87 2.26
C SER A 168 -13.44 3.58 1.33
N ASP A 169 -14.30 2.65 1.72
CA ASP A 169 -15.53 2.31 1.00
C ASP A 169 -16.60 3.42 1.02
N MET A 170 -16.40 4.44 1.86
CA MET A 170 -17.34 5.52 2.09
C MET A 170 -17.04 6.78 1.27
N LEU A 171 -15.77 7.18 1.15
CA LEU A 171 -15.39 8.46 0.55
C LEU A 171 -14.33 8.34 -0.57
N GLU A 172 -13.56 7.25 -0.61
CA GLU A 172 -12.37 7.12 -1.45
C GLU A 172 -12.44 5.88 -2.35
N THR A 173 -13.43 5.88 -3.23
CA THR A 173 -13.85 4.72 -4.03
C THR A 173 -13.28 4.68 -5.45
N ASN A 174 -12.50 5.69 -5.85
CA ASN A 174 -11.81 5.70 -7.14
C ASN A 174 -10.61 4.74 -7.09
N SER A 175 -10.74 3.60 -7.78
CA SER A 175 -9.73 2.54 -7.80
C SER A 175 -9.76 1.78 -9.12
N THR A 176 -8.58 1.46 -9.66
CA THR A 176 -8.42 0.55 -10.82
C THR A 176 -8.67 -0.92 -10.45
N MET A 177 -8.75 -1.23 -9.15
CA MET A 177 -8.75 -2.59 -8.63
C MET A 177 -9.87 -2.81 -7.59
N ILE A 178 -11.13 -2.46 -7.87
CA ILE A 178 -12.20 -2.63 -6.86
C ILE A 178 -12.36 -4.09 -6.44
N ASP A 179 -12.55 -5.00 -7.39
CA ASP A 179 -12.61 -6.44 -7.18
C ASP A 179 -11.18 -6.98 -7.04
N PHE A 180 -10.85 -7.46 -5.84
CA PHE A 180 -9.48 -7.85 -5.53
C PHE A 180 -9.02 -9.05 -6.36
N ASP A 181 -9.89 -10.03 -6.64
CA ASP A 181 -9.51 -11.22 -7.42
C ASP A 181 -9.21 -10.85 -8.88
N LYS A 182 -10.00 -9.94 -9.45
CA LYS A 182 -9.74 -9.40 -10.79
C LYS A 182 -8.42 -8.64 -10.88
N GLY A 183 -8.03 -7.94 -9.82
CA GLY A 183 -6.70 -7.31 -9.77
C GLY A 183 -5.56 -8.31 -9.60
N LEU A 184 -5.77 -9.40 -8.85
CA LEU A 184 -4.80 -10.50 -8.83
C LEU A 184 -4.64 -11.14 -10.22
N LYS A 185 -5.75 -11.31 -10.95
CA LYS A 185 -5.77 -11.78 -12.33
C LYS A 185 -5.00 -10.84 -13.26
N GLU A 186 -5.14 -9.52 -13.11
CA GLU A 186 -4.32 -8.53 -13.83
C GLU A 186 -2.82 -8.78 -13.61
N ILE A 187 -2.39 -8.88 -12.34
CA ILE A 187 -0.99 -9.13 -11.99
C ILE A 187 -0.51 -10.46 -12.58
N ARG A 188 -1.32 -11.52 -12.46
CA ARG A 188 -1.02 -12.85 -13.01
C ARG A 188 -0.78 -12.79 -14.51
N MET A 189 -1.65 -12.16 -15.28
CA MET A 189 -1.50 -12.03 -16.73
C MET A 189 -0.20 -11.31 -17.11
N TRP A 190 0.14 -10.24 -16.38
CA TRP A 190 1.42 -9.55 -16.58
C TRP A 190 2.63 -10.45 -16.27
N MET A 191 2.58 -11.21 -15.17
CA MET A 191 3.64 -12.14 -14.79
C MET A 191 3.80 -13.30 -15.77
N ASP A 192 2.71 -13.84 -16.30
CA ASP A 192 2.72 -14.90 -17.31
C ASP A 192 3.41 -14.42 -18.59
N ARG A 193 3.24 -13.14 -18.94
CA ARG A 193 3.93 -12.52 -20.09
C ARG A 193 5.41 -12.23 -19.80
N ASN A 194 5.73 -11.88 -18.55
CA ASN A 194 7.05 -11.40 -18.11
C ASN A 194 7.72 -12.40 -17.14
N GLU A 195 7.85 -13.66 -17.56
CA GLU A 195 8.34 -14.78 -16.73
C GLU A 195 9.73 -14.58 -16.13
N ASN A 196 10.55 -13.72 -16.73
CA ASN A 196 11.91 -13.42 -16.28
C ASN A 196 12.03 -12.10 -15.51
N ALA A 197 10.90 -11.41 -15.25
CA ALA A 197 10.93 -10.15 -14.53
C ALA A 197 11.49 -10.31 -13.11
N LEU A 198 12.08 -9.24 -12.59
CA LEU A 198 12.47 -9.12 -11.19
C LEU A 198 11.27 -9.41 -10.25
N PRO A 199 11.51 -9.95 -9.06
CA PRO A 199 10.43 -10.36 -8.16
C PRO A 199 9.56 -9.18 -7.74
N ILE A 200 8.24 -9.42 -7.73
CA ILE A 200 7.24 -8.44 -7.28
C ILE A 200 6.98 -8.61 -5.78
N ILE A 201 6.96 -7.51 -5.03
CA ILE A 201 6.63 -7.49 -3.60
C ILE A 201 5.34 -6.70 -3.37
N VAL A 202 4.29 -7.38 -2.93
CA VAL A 202 2.98 -6.77 -2.67
C VAL A 202 2.76 -6.66 -1.16
N LEU A 203 2.68 -5.44 -0.65
CA LEU A 203 2.23 -5.18 0.72
C LEU A 203 0.70 -5.16 0.74
N VAL A 204 0.09 -5.96 1.61
CA VAL A 204 -1.36 -6.03 1.78
C VAL A 204 -1.74 -5.51 3.15
N GLU A 205 -2.55 -4.45 3.19
CA GLU A 205 -3.11 -3.93 4.43
C GLU A 205 -4.54 -4.45 4.62
N PRO A 206 -4.79 -5.36 5.60
CA PRO A 206 -6.14 -5.78 5.92
C PRO A 206 -6.89 -4.64 6.63
N LYS A 207 -8.01 -4.21 6.04
CA LYS A 207 -8.85 -3.13 6.56
C LYS A 207 -10.01 -3.66 7.40
N GLY A 208 -10.60 -2.76 8.20
CA GLY A 208 -11.73 -3.08 9.06
C GLY A 208 -11.36 -3.76 10.38
N GLY A 209 -10.05 -3.85 10.69
CA GLY A 209 -9.52 -4.45 11.91
C GLY A 209 -9.98 -5.90 12.08
N LYS A 210 -10.55 -6.24 13.24
CA LYS A 210 -11.07 -7.59 13.53
C LYS A 210 -12.20 -8.08 12.60
N LYS A 211 -12.74 -7.22 11.73
CA LYS A 211 -13.68 -7.65 10.67
C LYS A 211 -12.99 -8.45 9.56
N PHE A 212 -11.68 -8.26 9.37
CA PHE A 212 -10.88 -9.14 8.52
C PHE A 212 -10.50 -10.36 9.35
N ASP A 213 -11.46 -11.25 9.49
CA ASP A 213 -11.45 -12.43 10.36
C ASP A 213 -10.81 -13.65 9.69
N LEU A 214 -10.85 -14.80 10.39
CA LEU A 214 -10.31 -16.08 9.92
C LEU A 214 -10.84 -16.46 8.53
N GLU A 215 -12.14 -16.35 8.32
CA GLU A 215 -12.79 -16.67 7.05
C GLU A 215 -12.31 -15.75 5.91
N ALA A 216 -12.11 -14.45 6.19
CA ALA A 216 -11.55 -13.53 5.22
C ALA A 216 -10.11 -13.88 4.85
N PHE A 217 -9.28 -14.27 5.81
CA PHE A 217 -7.91 -14.71 5.55
C PHE A 217 -7.86 -16.03 4.79
N ASP A 218 -8.74 -16.99 5.09
CA ASP A 218 -8.81 -18.25 4.36
C ASP A 218 -9.19 -18.00 2.90
N LYS A 219 -10.20 -17.15 2.68
CA LYS A 219 -10.59 -16.75 1.33
C LYS A 219 -9.47 -16.03 0.59
N PHE A 220 -8.77 -15.13 1.27
CA PHE A 220 -7.69 -14.35 0.67
C PHE A 220 -6.51 -15.23 0.29
N ASP A 221 -6.06 -16.12 1.17
CA ASP A 221 -5.00 -17.07 0.87
C ASP A 221 -5.38 -17.99 -0.29
N GLU A 222 -6.62 -18.49 -0.33
CA GLU A 222 -7.15 -19.27 -1.47
C GLU A 222 -7.03 -18.48 -2.78
N MET A 223 -7.43 -17.20 -2.80
CA MET A 223 -7.29 -16.33 -3.97
C MET A 223 -5.82 -16.19 -4.41
N LEU A 224 -4.88 -16.03 -3.47
CA LEU A 224 -3.46 -15.93 -3.77
C LEU A 224 -2.91 -17.26 -4.34
N PHE A 225 -3.25 -18.39 -3.73
CA PHE A 225 -2.83 -19.70 -4.23
C PHE A 225 -3.40 -19.99 -5.63
N ASN A 226 -4.68 -19.70 -5.86
CA ASN A 226 -5.34 -19.92 -7.15
C ASN A 226 -4.77 -19.03 -8.27
N ASN A 227 -4.40 -17.79 -7.96
CA ASN A 227 -3.86 -16.89 -8.98
C ASN A 227 -2.38 -17.16 -9.29
N PHE A 228 -1.56 -17.49 -8.30
CA PHE A 228 -0.11 -17.50 -8.48
C PHE A 228 0.54 -18.87 -8.40
N GLY A 229 -0.07 -19.85 -7.72
CA GLY A 229 0.45 -21.22 -7.60
C GLY A 229 1.96 -21.26 -7.29
N GLU A 230 2.75 -21.81 -8.21
CA GLU A 230 4.21 -21.91 -8.05
C GLU A 230 4.97 -20.58 -8.11
N LYS A 231 4.36 -19.52 -8.64
CA LYS A 231 4.94 -18.17 -8.65
C LYS A 231 4.90 -17.52 -7.27
N LEU A 232 4.01 -17.96 -6.37
CA LEU A 232 3.90 -17.44 -5.01
C LEU A 232 5.04 -17.94 -4.12
N VAL A 233 5.70 -17.00 -3.44
CA VAL A 233 6.75 -17.25 -2.44
C VAL A 233 6.15 -17.13 -1.05
N THR A 234 5.80 -18.28 -0.47
CA THR A 234 5.20 -18.37 0.86
C THR A 234 6.27 -18.47 1.96
N PRO A 235 5.90 -18.24 3.23
CA PRO A 235 6.78 -18.52 4.36
C PRO A 235 7.35 -19.93 4.33
N LYS A 236 6.49 -20.94 4.10
CA LYS A 236 6.90 -22.34 3.99
C LYS A 236 8.04 -22.53 2.98
N LYS A 237 7.88 -22.00 1.77
CA LYS A 237 8.88 -22.16 0.70
C LYS A 237 10.23 -21.54 1.08
N LEU A 238 10.22 -20.38 1.74
CA LEU A 238 11.46 -19.71 2.20
C LEU A 238 12.15 -20.49 3.32
N LEU A 239 11.39 -20.93 4.32
CA LEU A 239 11.91 -21.64 5.49
C LEU A 239 12.42 -23.04 5.13
N ASP A 240 11.68 -23.78 4.29
CA ASP A 240 12.09 -25.09 3.78
C ASP A 240 13.40 -25.00 2.98
N ALA A 241 13.48 -24.04 2.04
CA ALA A 241 14.68 -23.85 1.22
C ALA A 241 15.90 -23.45 2.05
N ALA A 242 15.70 -22.73 3.16
CA ALA A 242 16.74 -22.35 4.09
C ALA A 242 17.10 -23.46 5.12
N GLY A 243 16.28 -24.51 5.23
CA GLY A 243 16.45 -25.57 6.23
C GLY A 243 16.35 -25.05 7.67
N VAL A 244 15.40 -24.15 7.94
CA VAL A 244 15.17 -23.52 9.25
C VAL A 244 13.69 -23.55 9.61
N SER A 245 13.36 -23.39 10.89
CA SER A 245 11.96 -23.44 11.37
C SER A 245 11.29 -22.07 11.52
N ASP A 246 12.05 -20.98 11.52
CA ASP A 246 11.52 -19.64 11.71
C ASP A 246 12.39 -18.53 11.08
N PHE A 247 11.86 -17.32 11.05
CA PHE A 247 12.55 -16.20 10.45
C PHE A 247 13.66 -15.59 11.32
N ASP A 248 13.71 -15.87 12.62
CA ASP A 248 14.85 -15.44 13.44
C ASP A 248 16.11 -16.18 12.99
N GLU A 249 16.03 -17.50 12.82
CA GLU A 249 17.13 -18.32 12.31
C GLU A 249 17.43 -18.01 10.83
N PHE A 250 16.40 -17.80 10.01
CA PHE A 250 16.55 -17.38 8.61
C PHE A 250 17.40 -16.11 8.48
N ARG A 251 17.07 -15.08 9.27
CA ARG A 251 17.81 -13.81 9.27
C ARG A 251 19.21 -13.98 9.84
N ALA A 252 19.38 -14.75 10.91
CA ALA A 252 20.69 -15.03 11.50
C ALA A 252 21.66 -15.74 10.53
N LYS A 253 21.14 -16.65 9.70
CA LYS A 253 21.91 -17.33 8.63
C LYS A 253 22.03 -16.50 7.34
N ASN A 254 21.40 -15.34 7.27
CA ASN A 254 21.24 -14.55 6.06
C ASN A 254 20.73 -15.41 4.88
N ALA A 255 19.72 -16.24 5.12
CA ALA A 255 19.23 -17.27 4.19
C ALA A 255 18.30 -16.72 3.08
N TYR A 256 18.34 -15.42 2.82
CA TYR A 256 17.60 -14.78 1.74
C TYR A 256 17.97 -15.40 0.38
N PRO A 257 16.98 -15.76 -0.46
CA PRO A 257 17.24 -16.23 -1.82
C PRO A 257 17.92 -15.14 -2.66
N THR A 258 18.64 -15.56 -3.69
CA THR A 258 19.16 -14.63 -4.71
C THR A 258 18.00 -14.10 -5.56
N VAL A 259 18.15 -12.89 -6.09
CA VAL A 259 17.17 -12.30 -7.01
C VAL A 259 17.00 -13.17 -8.25
N GLU A 260 18.07 -13.81 -8.75
CA GLU A 260 18.00 -14.77 -9.85
C GLU A 260 17.01 -15.91 -9.59
N SER A 261 17.04 -16.49 -8.39
CA SER A 261 16.14 -17.58 -8.00
C SER A 261 14.67 -17.14 -7.86
N LEU A 262 14.44 -15.83 -7.79
CA LEU A 262 13.13 -15.21 -7.61
C LEU A 262 12.57 -14.56 -8.88
N LYS A 263 13.21 -14.73 -10.05
CA LYS A 263 12.64 -14.25 -11.32
C LYS A 263 11.24 -14.82 -11.55
N GLY A 264 10.32 -13.96 -11.99
CA GLY A 264 8.92 -14.33 -12.24
C GLY A 264 8.16 -14.77 -10.99
N LYS A 265 8.68 -14.46 -9.79
CA LYS A 265 8.03 -14.77 -8.51
C LYS A 265 7.38 -13.54 -7.89
N ILE A 266 6.42 -13.78 -7.02
CA ILE A 266 5.70 -12.76 -6.27
C ILE A 266 5.66 -13.10 -4.78
N ILE A 267 5.90 -12.08 -3.96
CA ILE A 267 5.93 -12.14 -2.50
C ILE A 267 4.82 -11.24 -1.98
N PHE A 268 3.85 -11.81 -1.25
CA PHE A 268 2.87 -11.03 -0.52
C PHE A 268 3.33 -10.84 0.93
N LEU A 269 3.23 -9.60 1.42
CA LEU A 269 3.55 -9.18 2.77
C LEU A 269 2.27 -8.68 3.45
N LEU A 270 1.81 -9.35 4.50
CA LEU A 270 0.75 -8.88 5.36
C LEU A 270 1.26 -7.72 6.22
N HIS A 271 0.70 -6.53 6.04
CA HIS A 271 1.00 -5.37 6.87
C HIS A 271 0.43 -5.57 8.27
N GLU A 272 1.23 -5.35 9.31
CA GLU A 272 0.77 -5.39 10.70
C GLU A 272 -0.37 -4.39 10.95
N LYS A 273 -1.53 -4.91 11.36
CA LYS A 273 -2.75 -4.20 11.78
C LYS A 273 -3.47 -5.01 12.86
N ASP A 274 -4.65 -4.57 13.28
CA ASP A 274 -5.45 -5.19 14.35
C ASP A 274 -5.79 -6.68 14.13
N SER A 275 -5.74 -7.17 12.89
CA SER A 275 -6.01 -8.57 12.54
C SER A 275 -4.76 -9.47 12.47
N LEU A 276 -3.55 -8.94 12.76
CA LEU A 276 -2.29 -9.70 12.70
C LEU A 276 -2.35 -10.99 13.53
N GLU A 277 -2.80 -10.91 14.78
CA GLU A 277 -2.92 -12.06 15.68
C GLU A 277 -3.81 -13.16 15.11
N THR A 278 -4.89 -12.77 14.42
CA THR A 278 -5.80 -13.73 13.77
C THR A 278 -5.07 -14.50 12.68
N TYR A 279 -4.21 -13.83 11.90
CA TYR A 279 -3.40 -14.48 10.88
C TYR A 279 -2.34 -15.41 11.48
N MET A 280 -1.62 -14.95 12.50
CA MET A 280 -0.54 -15.72 13.16
C MET A 280 -1.08 -16.97 13.85
N GLN A 281 -2.19 -16.87 14.58
CA GLN A 281 -2.77 -18.00 15.32
C GLN A 281 -3.39 -19.06 14.41
N ARG A 282 -3.77 -18.67 13.20
CA ARG A 282 -4.30 -19.60 12.19
C ARG A 282 -3.24 -20.57 11.68
N ASP A 283 -1.98 -20.15 11.64
CA ASP A 283 -0.86 -20.94 11.10
C ASP A 283 0.45 -20.67 11.88
N PRO A 284 0.54 -21.11 13.15
CA PRO A 284 1.63 -20.78 14.05
C PRO A 284 3.00 -21.32 13.60
N ASP A 285 3.01 -22.34 12.73
CA ASP A 285 4.22 -22.96 12.18
C ASP A 285 4.54 -22.48 10.75
N MET A 286 3.76 -21.52 10.22
CA MET A 286 3.95 -20.90 8.90
C MET A 286 3.96 -21.89 7.72
N GLN A 287 3.21 -22.99 7.84
CA GLN A 287 3.19 -24.07 6.85
C GLN A 287 2.08 -23.94 5.81
N LYS A 288 1.06 -23.11 6.07
CA LYS A 288 -0.16 -23.01 5.26
C LYS A 288 -0.38 -21.61 4.68
N SER A 289 0.19 -20.59 5.31
CA SER A 289 -0.01 -19.18 4.96
C SER A 289 0.50 -18.86 3.57
N ALA A 290 -0.31 -18.14 2.79
CA ALA A 290 0.08 -17.61 1.49
C ALA A 290 1.01 -16.41 1.60
N MET A 291 0.81 -15.57 2.62
CA MET A 291 1.55 -14.32 2.81
C MET A 291 2.65 -14.46 3.86
N ASN A 292 3.75 -13.75 3.63
CA ASN A 292 4.74 -13.46 4.66
C ASN A 292 4.27 -12.24 5.47
N ILE A 293 4.83 -12.00 6.65
CA ILE A 293 4.40 -10.88 7.50
C ILE A 293 5.41 -9.73 7.42
N ALA A 294 4.93 -8.49 7.34
CA ALA A 294 5.71 -7.29 7.54
C ALA A 294 5.30 -6.60 8.86
N LEU A 295 6.17 -6.70 9.87
CA LEU A 295 5.90 -6.19 11.23
C LEU A 295 6.29 -4.72 11.38
N ASP A 296 5.64 -3.98 12.29
CA ASP A 296 6.21 -2.75 12.82
C ASP A 296 7.44 -3.10 13.66
N TYR A 297 8.57 -2.42 13.41
CA TYR A 297 9.80 -2.70 14.16
C TYR A 297 9.67 -2.40 15.67
N ASN A 298 8.74 -1.52 16.08
CA ASN A 298 8.38 -1.35 17.49
C ASN A 298 7.84 -2.64 18.11
N THR A 299 7.07 -3.42 17.35
CA THR A 299 6.50 -4.69 17.82
C THR A 299 7.62 -5.70 18.03
N VAL A 300 8.55 -5.80 17.08
CA VAL A 300 9.79 -6.59 17.23
C VAL A 300 10.56 -6.19 18.49
N GLN A 301 10.81 -4.90 18.70
CA GLN A 301 11.58 -4.43 19.86
C GLN A 301 10.87 -4.65 21.20
N LYS A 302 9.53 -4.59 21.24
CA LYS A 302 8.76 -4.72 22.49
C LYS A 302 8.38 -6.16 22.82
N LYS A 303 8.18 -7.00 21.81
CA LYS A 303 7.66 -8.37 21.96
C LYS A 303 8.71 -9.44 21.66
N GLY A 304 9.81 -9.08 21.01
CA GLY A 304 10.92 -10.00 20.75
C GLY A 304 10.49 -11.23 19.95
N LYS A 305 11.01 -12.39 20.35
CA LYS A 305 10.88 -13.67 19.65
C LYS A 305 9.45 -14.15 19.44
N ASP A 306 8.51 -13.71 20.26
CA ASP A 306 7.09 -14.07 20.09
C ASP A 306 6.52 -13.57 18.76
N TYR A 307 7.13 -12.52 18.18
CA TYR A 307 6.71 -11.94 16.90
C TYR A 307 7.82 -11.99 15.84
N SER A 308 9.07 -11.68 16.21
CA SER A 308 10.16 -11.58 15.24
C SER A 308 10.40 -12.86 14.45
N ARG A 309 10.09 -14.02 15.04
CA ARG A 309 10.18 -15.33 14.39
C ARG A 309 9.26 -15.50 13.18
N PHE A 310 8.25 -14.65 13.03
CA PHE A 310 7.23 -14.72 11.97
C PHE A 310 7.53 -13.87 10.73
N SER A 311 8.61 -13.09 10.73
CA SER A 311 8.79 -12.07 9.70
C SER A 311 10.25 -11.87 9.32
N PHE A 312 10.54 -11.68 8.03
CA PHE A 312 11.84 -11.19 7.58
C PHE A 312 11.82 -9.71 7.15
N THR A 313 10.66 -9.05 7.22
CA THR A 313 10.47 -7.67 6.77
C THR A 313 9.86 -6.80 7.88
N VAL A 314 10.38 -5.59 8.07
CA VAL A 314 9.79 -4.62 8.99
C VAL A 314 9.44 -3.29 8.32
N VAL A 315 8.44 -2.62 8.88
CA VAL A 315 7.93 -1.33 8.42
C VAL A 315 8.36 -0.22 9.38
N LEU A 316 9.01 0.80 8.82
CA LEU A 316 9.44 2.02 9.53
C LEU A 316 9.15 3.24 8.65
N ASN A 317 7.90 3.72 8.65
CA ASN A 317 7.39 4.79 7.75
C ASN A 317 7.96 6.21 7.99
N ASN A 318 8.87 6.37 8.96
CA ASN A 318 9.39 7.68 9.32
C ASN A 318 10.91 7.71 9.34
N PRO A 319 11.57 7.81 8.16
CA PRO A 319 13.03 7.72 8.09
C PRO A 319 13.70 8.90 8.81
N THR A 320 13.09 10.08 8.84
CA THR A 320 13.60 11.23 9.60
C THR A 320 13.63 10.99 11.11
N LYS A 321 12.58 10.39 11.69
CA LYS A 321 12.55 10.11 13.13
C LYS A 321 13.26 8.82 13.49
N HIS A 322 13.38 7.87 12.56
CA HIS A 322 13.79 6.49 12.83
C HIS A 322 15.10 6.10 12.12
N LYS A 323 15.94 7.05 11.69
CA LYS A 323 17.18 6.77 10.95
C LYS A 323 18.04 5.69 11.63
N ASP A 324 18.29 5.84 12.93
CA ASP A 324 19.10 4.88 13.69
C ASP A 324 18.42 3.52 13.82
N ARG A 325 17.09 3.49 13.97
CA ARG A 325 16.30 2.26 14.08
C ARG A 325 16.23 1.50 12.76
N ILE A 326 16.19 2.20 11.63
CA ILE A 326 16.29 1.58 10.31
C ILE A 326 17.67 0.93 10.17
N SER A 327 18.74 1.66 10.51
CA SER A 327 20.10 1.12 10.50
C SER A 327 20.24 -0.11 11.41
N GLU A 328 19.66 -0.07 12.61
CA GLU A 328 19.66 -1.20 13.55
C GLU A 328 18.90 -2.42 12.98
N ALA A 329 17.69 -2.22 12.46
CA ALA A 329 16.89 -3.28 11.85
C ALA A 329 17.62 -3.96 10.67
N ILE A 330 18.34 -3.17 9.86
CA ILE A 330 19.11 -3.67 8.72
C ILE A 330 20.39 -4.38 9.17
N ASN A 331 21.24 -3.68 9.94
CA ASN A 331 22.62 -4.09 10.15
C ASN A 331 22.77 -5.06 11.33
N ARG A 332 21.95 -4.90 12.37
CA ARG A 332 21.98 -5.78 13.55
C ARG A 332 21.05 -6.97 13.36
N ASP A 333 19.82 -6.71 12.95
CA ASP A 333 18.75 -7.72 12.97
C ASP A 333 18.51 -8.38 11.59
N ASN A 334 19.21 -7.90 10.56
CA ASN A 334 19.18 -8.40 9.19
C ASN A 334 17.77 -8.50 8.59
N PHE A 335 16.91 -7.53 8.90
CA PHE A 335 15.59 -7.38 8.28
C PHE A 335 15.68 -6.68 6.92
N MET A 336 14.76 -7.04 6.02
CA MET A 336 14.34 -6.11 4.98
C MET A 336 13.51 -4.98 5.58
N VAL A 337 13.73 -3.73 5.15
CA VAL A 337 13.01 -2.58 5.70
C VAL A 337 12.19 -1.87 4.63
N ARG A 338 10.91 -1.63 4.92
CA ARG A 338 10.04 -0.67 4.22
C ARG A 338 10.16 0.69 4.91
N THR A 339 10.34 1.76 4.15
CA THR A 339 10.15 3.14 4.63
C THR A 339 9.38 4.01 3.61
N ARG A 340 9.07 5.25 3.97
CA ARG A 340 8.36 6.22 3.13
C ARG A 340 9.28 7.35 2.68
N LEU A 341 9.16 7.76 1.42
CA LEU A 341 9.88 8.93 0.87
C LEU A 341 9.11 10.24 1.04
N ASP A 342 7.80 10.16 1.25
CA ASP A 342 6.88 11.28 1.42
C ASP A 342 5.80 10.94 2.46
N ARG A 343 4.91 11.91 2.74
CA ARG A 343 3.69 11.65 3.51
C ARG A 343 2.52 12.43 2.99
N TYR A 344 1.41 11.74 2.79
CA TYR A 344 0.11 12.35 2.50
C TYR A 344 0.17 13.30 1.30
N ALA A 345 0.71 12.87 0.17
CA ALA A 345 0.95 13.72 -1.00
C ALA A 345 1.72 15.02 -0.68
N VAL A 346 2.64 14.96 0.29
CA VAL A 346 3.59 16.03 0.60
C VAL A 346 4.99 15.48 0.53
N VAL A 347 5.74 15.94 -0.47
CA VAL A 347 7.17 15.70 -0.59
C VAL A 347 7.91 16.82 0.13
N LYS A 348 8.82 16.45 1.03
CA LYS A 348 9.80 17.37 1.59
C LYS A 348 11.19 16.82 1.32
N ASP A 349 12.10 17.68 0.85
CA ASP A 349 13.47 17.30 0.48
C ASP A 349 14.17 16.44 1.55
N HIS A 350 14.08 16.84 2.82
CA HIS A 350 14.69 16.07 3.91
C HIS A 350 14.01 14.71 4.19
N TRP A 351 12.70 14.54 3.94
CA TRP A 351 12.03 13.23 4.06
C TRP A 351 12.54 12.28 2.98
N TYR A 352 12.58 12.78 1.76
CA TYR A 352 13.11 12.04 0.61
C TYR A 352 14.56 11.63 0.84
N LYS A 353 15.45 12.58 1.13
CA LYS A 353 16.88 12.31 1.39
C LYS A 353 17.09 11.32 2.53
N ASN A 354 16.40 11.50 3.65
CA ASN A 354 16.50 10.57 4.78
C ASN A 354 16.01 9.17 4.42
N GLY A 355 14.94 9.05 3.62
CA GLY A 355 14.44 7.77 3.15
C GLY A 355 15.45 7.06 2.24
N ILE A 356 16.03 7.78 1.29
CA ILE A 356 17.06 7.25 0.38
C ILE A 356 18.33 6.85 1.16
N GLU A 357 18.82 7.72 2.05
CA GLU A 357 20.03 7.47 2.86
C GLU A 357 19.84 6.40 3.95
N SER A 358 18.59 6.05 4.28
CA SER A 358 18.31 5.06 5.34
C SER A 358 18.81 3.65 5.03
N GLY A 359 19.05 3.34 3.75
CA GLY A 359 19.42 1.99 3.30
C GLY A 359 18.25 1.00 3.23
N ALA A 360 17.02 1.45 3.48
CA ALA A 360 15.82 0.62 3.38
C ALA A 360 15.64 0.03 1.97
N ASN A 361 15.07 -1.18 1.94
CA ASN A 361 14.82 -1.97 0.72
C ASN A 361 13.61 -1.45 -0.04
N ILE A 362 12.48 -1.24 0.64
CA ILE A 362 11.22 -0.86 -0.01
C ILE A 362 10.96 0.62 0.29
N LEU A 363 11.11 1.47 -0.73
CA LEU A 363 10.99 2.92 -0.63
C LEU A 363 9.64 3.35 -1.20
N SER A 364 8.64 3.42 -0.33
CA SER A 364 7.27 3.72 -0.74
C SER A 364 7.01 5.22 -0.90
N THR A 365 6.30 5.58 -1.96
CA THR A 365 6.00 6.97 -2.35
C THR A 365 4.60 7.10 -2.94
N ASP A 366 4.01 8.29 -2.78
CA ASP A 366 2.80 8.71 -3.48
C ASP A 366 3.10 9.25 -4.91
N TYR A 367 4.38 9.26 -5.34
CA TYR A 367 4.88 9.86 -6.59
C TYR A 367 5.81 8.90 -7.35
N THR A 368 5.24 7.89 -7.99
CA THR A 368 5.99 6.94 -8.83
C THR A 368 6.12 7.43 -10.28
N PRO A 369 7.03 6.84 -11.09
CA PRO A 369 6.94 6.90 -12.55
C PRO A 369 5.51 6.62 -13.03
N HIS A 370 5.07 7.39 -14.02
CA HIS A 370 3.78 7.21 -14.66
C HIS A 370 3.93 6.63 -16.06
N ALA A 371 2.91 5.89 -16.50
CA ALA A 371 2.85 5.47 -17.89
C ALA A 371 2.67 6.69 -18.81
N LYS A 372 3.41 6.71 -19.93
CA LYS A 372 3.31 7.77 -20.94
C LYS A 372 1.98 7.75 -21.67
N GLU A 373 1.44 6.57 -21.87
CA GLU A 373 0.17 6.30 -22.54
C GLU A 373 -0.64 5.33 -21.71
N ARG A 374 -1.96 5.54 -21.68
CA ARG A 374 -2.89 4.68 -20.94
C ARG A 374 -3.43 3.58 -21.83
N ILE A 375 -3.55 2.37 -21.29
CA ILE A 375 -4.16 1.23 -21.98
C ILE A 375 -5.65 1.49 -22.21
N MET A 376 -6.32 2.08 -21.22
CA MET A 376 -7.73 2.44 -21.22
C MET A 376 -7.93 3.76 -20.46
N GLU A 377 -8.75 4.65 -21.01
CA GLU A 377 -9.08 5.92 -20.37
C GLU A 377 -9.87 5.71 -19.07
N TYR A 378 -9.60 6.55 -18.06
CA TYR A 378 -10.32 6.48 -16.79
C TYR A 378 -11.71 7.13 -16.91
N PRO A 379 -12.71 6.63 -16.16
CA PRO A 379 -14.06 7.18 -16.18
C PRO A 379 -14.12 8.61 -15.62
N THR A 380 -13.14 9.00 -14.80
CA THR A 380 -13.05 10.35 -14.23
C THR A 380 -11.99 11.19 -14.94
N LYS A 381 -12.33 12.45 -15.25
CA LYS A 381 -11.40 13.44 -15.80
C LYS A 381 -10.51 14.02 -14.69
N GLY A 382 -9.70 13.18 -14.05
CA GLY A 382 -8.67 13.63 -13.12
C GLY A 382 -7.50 14.25 -13.88
N LYS A 383 -7.00 15.41 -13.45
CA LYS A 383 -5.68 15.88 -13.88
C LYS A 383 -4.63 15.15 -13.04
N TRP A 384 -3.57 14.68 -13.68
CA TRP A 384 -2.37 14.21 -13.01
C TRP A 384 -1.92 15.23 -11.97
N THR A 385 -1.61 14.78 -10.76
CA THR A 385 -0.88 15.61 -9.81
C THR A 385 0.51 15.85 -10.38
N ASP A 386 0.95 17.10 -10.47
CA ASP A 386 2.30 17.46 -10.94
C ASP A 386 3.33 16.57 -10.23
N THR A 387 3.97 15.69 -11.00
CA THR A 387 4.78 14.61 -10.47
C THR A 387 6.14 15.15 -10.05
N TYR A 388 6.46 15.04 -8.76
CA TYR A 388 7.80 15.30 -8.30
C TYR A 388 8.63 14.03 -8.48
N TYR A 389 9.28 13.89 -9.63
CA TYR A 389 10.18 12.77 -9.90
C TYR A 389 11.48 12.96 -9.13
N ALA A 390 11.55 12.38 -7.94
CA ALA A 390 12.81 12.06 -7.29
C ALA A 390 12.90 10.54 -7.25
N ILE A 391 13.38 10.00 -8.36
CA ILE A 391 13.65 8.58 -8.55
C ILE A 391 15.10 8.35 -8.11
N LEU A 392 15.50 7.13 -7.73
CA LEU A 392 16.80 6.78 -7.11
C LEU A 392 18.00 7.49 -7.79
N TYR A 393 18.26 8.74 -7.41
CA TYR A 393 19.18 9.69 -8.05
C TYR A 393 18.94 10.04 -9.55
N GLU A 394 18.14 9.26 -10.31
CA GLU A 394 17.94 9.41 -11.76
C GLU A 394 16.49 9.14 -12.16
N ALA A 395 15.95 9.88 -13.13
CA ALA A 395 14.58 9.67 -13.62
C ALA A 395 14.36 8.26 -14.21
N ASP A 396 13.16 7.71 -14.03
CA ASP A 396 12.68 6.39 -14.47
C ASP A 396 13.43 5.15 -13.93
N LYS A 397 14.35 5.31 -12.98
CA LYS A 397 15.10 4.23 -12.32
C LYS A 397 14.53 3.74 -10.99
N THR A 398 13.84 2.61 -10.99
CA THR A 398 13.11 2.12 -9.81
C THR A 398 13.87 1.08 -8.99
N VAL A 399 15.03 0.59 -9.45
CA VAL A 399 15.75 -0.52 -8.83
C VAL A 399 17.24 -0.22 -8.65
N THR A 400 17.80 -0.55 -7.49
CA THR A 400 19.25 -0.53 -7.23
C THR A 400 19.65 -1.54 -6.16
N LEU A 401 20.95 -1.61 -5.84
CA LEU A 401 21.47 -2.37 -4.72
C LEU A 401 21.70 -1.49 -3.50
N ARG A 402 21.59 -2.09 -2.31
CA ARG A 402 21.90 -1.43 -1.05
C ARG A 402 23.38 -1.07 -0.98
N GLY A 403 23.66 0.17 -0.61
CA GLY A 403 25.02 0.71 -0.56
C GLY A 403 25.56 1.24 -1.90
N LYS A 404 24.79 1.12 -2.98
CA LYS A 404 25.08 1.79 -4.26
C LYS A 404 24.46 3.18 -4.27
#